data_AF-A0A235IIG6-F1
#
_entry.id   AF-A0A235IIG6-F1
#
_cell.length_a   1.000
_cell.length_b   1.000
_cell.length_c   1.000
_cell.angle_alpha   90.00
_cell.angle_beta   90.00
_cell.angle_gamma   90.00
#
_symmetry.space_group_name_H-M   'P 1'
#
loop_
_entity.id
_entity.type
_entity.pdbx_description
1 polymer ?
#
loop_
_entity_poly.entity_id
_entity_poly.type
_entity_poly.pdbx_seq_one_letter_code
_entity_poly.pdbx_strand_id
1 'polypeptide(L)'
;MVQPQEDDISVEASSLPPVPIQEISEDRVLTETVLFPTPKLFLKIPKLQIRQSLRALTYESVFATVLYSIIGGALLSNFLLELGAGPVEIGLLAAIPQVVNLLQPLGAYLVNRSTSFRWYFMCIFIPSRLLWLILLPAIWLVTSSHITGYEVVQLTLAILLVANIIEAFGRAPWLGWSAVLVPQRLRGRYFGFRNSILGLTNLIGIPLLGLAVSAWPGGTLQGYGIVLVLGIILGIISVGCQFWMTDINPQLLKVGDSDTSQPQTQGIDFSFLKDANFLKFVLYLSIWCFAVNISAPFFNLYMLDNLDIDISVVTIYHGLGTGANMLMLLLWGKLADRIGNRPLLLLVGVLVAVTPLLWLLVGSDQISFWIWLPLLHVLAGGTWAAIDLCTNNLMMGIAPLRYQSSYFAIAGAIAGITGAMGITVGSFLATLPGVAGLLGLFVLSGLLRMAALVPLVFVQEQRSIPLGQLMRFLFPMKQSTDLIEVE
;
A
#
# COMPACT_ATOMS: atom_id res chain seq x y z
N MET A 1 -30.46 -17.45 48.92
CA MET A 1 -30.91 -18.85 48.82
C MET A 1 -31.97 -18.88 47.73
N VAL A 2 -31.85 -19.84 46.80
CA VAL A 2 -32.71 -20.11 45.62
C VAL A 2 -32.34 -19.35 44.33
N GLN A 3 -31.62 -20.07 43.45
CA GLN A 3 -31.61 -19.91 41.99
C GLN A 3 -32.94 -20.39 41.39
N PRO A 4 -33.28 -19.93 40.18
CA PRO A 4 -33.48 -20.85 39.04
C PRO A 4 -32.96 -20.23 37.72
N GLN A 5 -32.77 -20.88 36.57
CA GLN A 5 -32.75 -22.26 36.10
C GLN A 5 -32.33 -22.13 34.62
N GLU A 6 -31.46 -23.04 34.14
CA GLU A 6 -31.06 -23.14 32.74
C GLU A 6 -32.25 -23.53 31.85
N ASP A 7 -32.37 -22.89 30.68
CA ASP A 7 -33.12 -23.44 29.54
C ASP A 7 -32.09 -23.82 28.46
N ASP A 8 -31.85 -25.13 28.36
CA ASP A 8 -31.16 -25.78 27.26
C ASP A 8 -32.01 -25.74 25.98
N ILE A 9 -31.39 -25.39 24.85
CA ILE A 9 -31.90 -25.72 23.52
C ILE A 9 -30.83 -26.57 22.83
N SER A 10 -31.08 -27.87 22.79
CA SER A 10 -30.35 -28.86 22.01
C SER A 10 -30.79 -28.82 20.54
N VAL A 11 -29.85 -28.67 19.61
CA VAL A 11 -30.03 -29.07 18.21
C VAL A 11 -28.89 -30.00 17.81
N GLU A 12 -29.33 -31.14 17.29
CA GLU A 12 -28.67 -32.38 16.92
C GLU A 12 -27.54 -32.18 15.88
N ALA A 13 -26.34 -32.68 16.20
CA ALA A 13 -25.20 -32.71 15.29
C ALA A 13 -25.14 -34.06 14.56
N SER A 14 -25.10 -34.02 13.23
CA SER A 14 -25.00 -35.20 12.36
C SER A 14 -23.67 -35.93 12.51
N SER A 15 -23.75 -37.25 12.43
CA SER A 15 -22.70 -38.27 12.51
C SER A 15 -21.56 -38.16 11.48
N LEU A 16 -20.34 -37.90 11.95
CA LEU A 16 -19.09 -38.37 11.33
C LEU A 16 -18.10 -38.75 12.46
N PRO A 17 -17.31 -39.83 12.31
CA PRO A 17 -16.56 -40.45 13.41
C PRO A 17 -15.38 -39.58 13.91
N PRO A 18 -15.01 -39.65 15.20
CA PRO A 18 -13.92 -38.88 15.77
C PRO A 18 -12.56 -39.46 15.34
N VAL A 19 -11.67 -38.57 14.88
CA VAL A 19 -10.24 -38.83 14.66
C VAL A 19 -9.55 -38.90 16.04
N PRO A 20 -8.67 -39.87 16.31
CA PRO A 20 -8.04 -40.00 17.63
C PRO A 20 -7.03 -38.87 17.85
N ILE A 21 -7.30 -38.01 18.83
CA ILE A 21 -6.32 -37.07 19.38
C ILE A 21 -5.49 -37.86 20.39
N GLN A 22 -4.21 -38.06 20.06
CA GLN A 22 -3.22 -38.60 20.97
C GLN A 22 -2.87 -37.48 21.97
N GLU A 23 -3.38 -37.56 23.19
CA GLU A 23 -3.00 -36.67 24.30
C GLU A 23 -1.51 -36.81 24.59
N ILE A 24 -0.76 -35.73 24.34
CA ILE A 24 0.61 -35.58 24.85
C ILE A 24 0.48 -34.81 26.16
N SER A 25 0.87 -35.48 27.27
CA SER A 25 0.80 -34.97 28.63
C SER A 25 1.43 -33.59 28.81
N GLU A 26 0.70 -32.66 29.43
CA GLU A 26 1.08 -31.26 29.67
C GLU A 26 2.27 -31.05 30.63
N ASP A 27 2.81 -32.09 31.27
CA ASP A 27 3.75 -31.94 32.39
C ASP A 27 5.25 -31.93 32.03
N ARG A 28 5.64 -31.80 30.75
CA ARG A 28 7.08 -31.84 30.35
C ARG A 28 7.62 -30.64 29.58
N VAL A 29 6.92 -29.49 29.59
CA VAL A 29 7.35 -28.26 28.87
C VAL A 29 7.89 -27.17 29.81
N LEU A 30 7.92 -27.39 31.13
CA LEU A 30 8.30 -26.37 32.11
C LEU A 30 9.80 -26.26 32.42
N THR A 31 10.70 -26.79 31.59
CA THR A 31 12.14 -26.61 31.83
C THR A 31 12.86 -26.25 30.54
N GLU A 32 13.48 -25.06 30.55
CA GLU A 32 14.34 -24.48 29.52
C GLU A 32 13.67 -23.90 28.26
N THR A 33 12.69 -23.00 28.45
CA THR A 33 12.60 -21.86 27.54
C THR A 33 13.65 -20.84 27.97
N VAL A 34 14.83 -20.84 27.33
CA VAL A 34 15.80 -19.75 27.43
C VAL A 34 15.13 -18.51 26.85
N LEU A 35 14.39 -17.80 27.69
CA LEU A 35 13.85 -16.47 27.42
C LEU A 35 15.05 -15.53 27.32
N PHE A 36 15.52 -15.28 26.09
CA PHE A 36 16.35 -14.11 25.83
C PHE A 36 15.62 -12.89 26.41
N PRO A 37 16.28 -12.03 27.20
CA PRO A 37 15.67 -10.82 27.69
C PRO A 37 15.44 -9.89 26.49
N THR A 38 14.23 -9.93 25.93
CA THR A 38 13.77 -8.88 25.02
C THR A 38 13.85 -7.55 25.78
N PRO A 39 14.50 -6.50 25.22
CA PRO A 39 14.47 -5.19 25.83
C PRO A 39 13.00 -4.76 25.93
N LYS A 40 12.52 -4.67 27.18
CA LYS A 40 11.17 -4.20 27.48
C LYS A 40 11.17 -2.70 27.21
N LEU A 41 10.76 -2.29 26.02
CA LEU A 41 10.46 -0.88 25.76
C LEU A 41 9.28 -0.47 26.66
N PHE A 42 9.57 0.07 27.84
CA PHE A 42 8.60 0.46 28.86
C PHE A 42 7.90 1.79 28.50
N LEU A 43 7.30 1.88 27.32
CA LEU A 43 6.30 2.92 27.05
C LEU A 43 4.92 2.38 27.44
N LYS A 44 4.60 2.46 28.74
CA LYS A 44 3.26 2.13 29.25
C LYS A 44 2.27 3.23 28.84
N ILE A 45 1.80 3.18 27.60
CA ILE A 45 0.70 4.04 27.14
C ILE A 45 -0.61 3.49 27.73
N PRO A 46 -1.40 4.29 28.46
CA PRO A 46 -2.72 3.90 28.95
C PRO A 46 -3.63 3.40 27.84
N LYS A 47 -4.39 2.32 28.08
CA LYS A 47 -5.32 1.73 27.10
C LYS A 47 -6.31 2.74 26.51
N LEU A 48 -6.76 3.70 27.33
CA LEU A 48 -7.65 4.77 26.89
C LEU A 48 -6.99 5.68 25.84
N GLN A 49 -5.75 6.08 26.07
CA GLN A 49 -4.97 6.92 25.15
C GLN A 49 -4.66 6.17 23.85
N ILE A 50 -4.38 4.86 23.90
CA ILE A 50 -4.25 4.04 22.71
C ILE A 50 -5.55 4.05 21.90
N ARG A 51 -6.71 3.79 22.53
CA ARG A 51 -8.00 3.77 21.83
C ARG A 51 -8.34 5.13 21.18
N GLN A 52 -8.06 6.23 21.87
CA GLN A 52 -8.23 7.58 21.33
C GLN A 52 -7.30 7.82 20.14
N SER A 53 -6.01 7.45 20.27
CA SER A 53 -5.03 7.59 19.20
C SER A 53 -5.37 6.78 17.96
N LEU A 54 -5.88 5.55 18.12
CA LEU A 54 -6.29 4.70 17.01
C LEU A 54 -7.52 5.27 16.26
N ARG A 55 -8.46 5.87 16.98
CA ARG A 55 -9.61 6.57 16.36
C ARG A 55 -9.15 7.83 15.63
N ALA A 56 -8.33 8.65 16.27
CA ALA A 56 -7.74 9.85 15.68
C ALA A 56 -6.93 9.51 14.41
N LEU A 57 -6.13 8.44 14.44
CA LEU A 57 -5.37 7.94 13.30
C LEU A 57 -6.27 7.44 12.17
N THR A 58 -7.45 6.91 12.47
CA THR A 58 -8.42 6.53 11.44
C THR A 58 -9.03 7.77 10.78
N TYR A 59 -9.48 8.75 11.57
CA TYR A 59 -10.05 10.00 11.05
C TYR A 59 -9.04 10.81 10.24
N GLU A 60 -7.81 10.95 10.75
CA GLU A 60 -6.69 11.60 10.07
C GLU A 60 -6.52 11.05 8.65
N SER A 61 -6.56 9.73 8.52
CA SER A 61 -6.32 9.05 7.25
C SER A 61 -7.51 9.14 6.31
N VAL A 62 -8.75 9.15 6.81
CA VAL A 62 -9.96 9.36 5.99
C VAL A 62 -9.91 10.73 5.33
N PHE A 63 -9.67 11.77 6.12
CA PHE A 63 -9.59 13.14 5.62
C PHE A 63 -8.40 13.34 4.67
N ALA A 64 -7.24 12.74 4.97
CA ALA A 64 -6.10 12.75 4.07
C ALA A 64 -6.42 12.04 2.74
N THR A 65 -7.14 10.91 2.79
CA THR A 65 -7.50 10.14 1.60
C THR A 65 -8.37 10.96 0.64
N VAL A 66 -9.34 11.72 1.16
CA VAL A 66 -10.16 12.63 0.34
C VAL A 66 -9.29 13.69 -0.35
N LEU A 67 -8.37 14.33 0.38
CA LEU A 67 -7.42 15.28 -0.20
C LEU A 67 -6.60 14.61 -1.32
N TYR A 68 -5.97 13.47 -1.06
CA TYR A 68 -5.10 12.79 -2.04
C TYR A 68 -5.84 12.32 -3.30
N SER A 69 -7.14 12.04 -3.19
CA SER A 69 -8.00 11.75 -4.34
C SER A 69 -8.33 12.97 -5.19
N ILE A 70 -8.19 14.18 -4.64
CA ILE A 70 -8.36 15.45 -5.36
C ILE A 70 -7.04 15.88 -5.99
N ILE A 71 -5.95 15.90 -5.21
CA ILE A 71 -4.62 16.34 -5.65
C ILE A 71 -3.80 15.26 -6.36
N GLY A 72 -4.47 14.20 -6.82
CA GLY A 72 -3.86 13.05 -7.46
C GLY A 72 -4.88 12.22 -8.23
N GLY A 73 -4.44 11.07 -8.73
CA GLY A 73 -5.32 10.09 -9.40
C GLY A 73 -6.07 10.66 -10.61
N ALA A 74 -7.31 10.19 -10.78
CA ALA A 74 -8.13 10.49 -11.95
C ALA A 74 -8.60 11.95 -12.00
N LEU A 75 -8.94 12.57 -10.86
CA LEU A 75 -9.44 13.95 -10.84
C LEU A 75 -8.38 14.95 -11.29
N LEU A 76 -7.18 14.88 -10.73
CA LEU A 76 -6.08 15.76 -11.14
C LEU A 76 -5.66 15.47 -12.60
N SER A 77 -5.65 14.20 -13.01
CA SER A 77 -5.33 13.84 -14.40
C SER A 77 -6.33 14.47 -15.39
N ASN A 78 -7.63 14.38 -15.10
CA ASN A 78 -8.67 14.96 -15.94
C ASN A 78 -8.56 16.50 -15.99
N PHE A 79 -8.35 17.15 -14.84
CA PHE A 79 -8.10 18.59 -14.78
C PHE A 79 -6.92 19.04 -15.65
N LEU A 80 -5.81 18.27 -15.65
CA LEU A 80 -4.65 18.57 -16.49
C LEU A 80 -4.95 18.36 -17.98
N LEU A 81 -5.69 17.30 -18.34
CA LEU A 81 -6.08 17.03 -19.74
C LEU A 81 -6.99 18.13 -20.30
N GLU A 82 -7.95 18.62 -19.51
CA GLU A 82 -8.81 19.75 -19.90
C GLU A 82 -8.01 21.04 -20.14
N LEU A 83 -6.89 21.23 -19.43
CA LEU A 83 -5.95 22.33 -19.64
C LEU A 83 -5.00 22.13 -20.83
N GLY A 84 -5.11 21.00 -21.54
CA GLY A 84 -4.27 20.66 -22.69
C GLY A 84 -2.98 19.92 -22.36
N ALA A 85 -2.90 19.25 -21.20
CA ALA A 85 -1.75 18.41 -20.87
C ALA A 85 -1.60 17.25 -21.86
N GLY A 86 -0.38 17.01 -22.31
CA GLY A 86 -0.04 15.89 -23.18
C GLY A 86 0.36 14.64 -22.40
N PRO A 87 0.74 13.57 -23.13
CA PRO A 87 1.19 12.32 -22.54
C PRO A 87 2.43 12.47 -21.63
N VAL A 88 3.29 13.45 -21.92
CA VAL A 88 4.52 13.72 -21.14
C VAL A 88 4.18 14.22 -19.75
N GLU A 89 3.25 15.18 -19.65
CA GLU A 89 2.83 15.78 -18.40
C GLU A 89 2.10 14.77 -17.50
N ILE A 90 1.27 13.90 -18.09
CA ILE A 90 0.61 12.80 -17.37
C ILE A 90 1.64 11.76 -16.91
N GLY A 91 2.68 11.48 -17.72
CA GLY A 91 3.81 10.66 -17.31
C GLY A 91 4.57 11.25 -16.11
N LEU A 92 4.81 12.57 -16.12
CA LEU A 92 5.45 13.28 -15.01
C LEU A 92 4.61 13.25 -13.74
N LEU A 93 3.29 13.43 -13.86
CA LEU A 93 2.33 13.30 -12.75
C LEU A 93 2.50 11.97 -12.01
N ALA A 94 2.68 10.87 -12.75
CA ALA A 94 2.89 9.54 -12.18
C ALA A 94 4.32 9.30 -11.67
N ALA A 95 5.33 9.88 -12.32
CA ALA A 95 6.74 9.66 -11.99
C ALA A 95 7.22 10.45 -10.76
N ILE A 96 6.73 11.68 -10.56
CA ILE A 96 7.16 12.57 -9.48
C ILE A 96 7.07 11.90 -8.10
N PRO A 97 5.92 11.31 -7.68
CA PRO A 97 5.82 10.66 -6.37
C PRO A 97 6.79 9.49 -6.16
N GLN A 98 7.17 8.81 -7.25
CA GLN A 98 8.08 7.66 -7.24
C GLN A 98 9.53 8.10 -7.03
N VAL A 99 10.01 9.09 -7.79
CA VAL A 99 11.38 9.61 -7.65
C VAL A 99 11.60 10.20 -6.25
N VAL A 100 10.59 10.91 -5.76
CA VAL A 100 10.66 11.57 -4.46
C VAL A 100 10.74 10.59 -3.27
N ASN A 101 10.34 9.34 -3.45
CA ASN A 101 10.54 8.31 -2.43
C ASN A 101 12.02 8.10 -2.06
N LEU A 102 12.97 8.48 -2.92
CA LEU A 102 14.40 8.50 -2.58
C LEU A 102 14.73 9.37 -1.36
N LEU A 103 13.88 10.35 -1.03
CA LEU A 103 14.08 11.23 0.12
C LEU A 103 13.58 10.62 1.44
N GLN A 104 12.90 9.48 1.43
CA GLN A 104 12.39 8.83 2.65
C GLN A 104 13.49 8.58 3.72
N PRO A 105 14.73 8.15 3.38
CA PRO A 105 15.80 7.96 4.35
C PRO A 105 16.19 9.25 5.08
N LEU A 106 16.14 10.39 4.40
CA LEU A 106 16.37 11.69 5.03
C LEU A 106 15.26 12.01 6.04
N GLY A 107 14.01 11.68 5.72
CA GLY A 107 12.89 11.77 6.66
C GLY A 107 13.09 10.95 7.93
N ALA A 108 13.45 9.67 7.76
CA ALA A 108 13.78 8.78 8.87
C ALA A 108 14.96 9.28 9.72
N TYR A 109 15.94 9.92 9.10
CA TYR A 109 17.06 10.54 9.80
C TYR A 109 16.66 11.80 10.58
N LEU A 110 15.85 12.68 9.98
CA LEU A 110 15.42 13.94 10.58
C LEU A 110 14.45 13.74 11.74
N VAL A 111 13.52 12.77 11.66
CA VAL A 111 12.57 12.53 12.76
C VAL A 111 13.27 12.12 14.05
N ASN A 112 14.40 11.41 13.94
CA ASN A 112 15.22 11.00 15.07
C ASN A 112 15.90 12.15 15.81
N ARG A 113 15.91 13.36 15.23
CA ARG A 113 16.37 14.60 15.86
C ARG A 113 15.21 15.41 16.43
N SER A 114 13.97 15.10 16.06
CA SER A 114 12.78 15.73 16.62
C SER A 114 12.50 15.22 18.03
N THR A 115 11.94 16.09 18.87
CA THR A 115 11.48 15.76 20.24
C THR A 115 10.02 15.28 20.28
N SER A 116 9.30 15.41 19.16
CA SER A 116 7.87 15.10 19.05
C SER A 116 7.56 14.63 17.63
N PHE A 117 6.82 13.53 17.49
CA PHE A 117 6.27 13.12 16.21
C PHE A 117 5.25 14.15 15.72
N ARG A 118 4.38 14.62 16.62
CA ARG A 118 3.31 15.57 16.29
C ARG A 118 3.85 16.84 15.65
N TRP A 119 4.83 17.48 16.29
CA TRP A 119 5.40 18.72 15.76
C TRP A 119 6.10 18.51 14.42
N TYR A 120 6.83 17.40 14.29
CA TYR A 120 7.50 17.03 13.04
C TYR A 120 6.52 16.90 11.87
N PHE A 121 5.40 16.20 12.07
CA PHE A 121 4.38 16.05 11.03
C PHE A 121 3.63 17.34 10.71
N MET A 122 3.37 18.20 11.69
CA MET A 122 2.77 19.50 11.45
C MET A 122 3.66 20.38 10.55
N CYS A 123 4.97 20.42 10.81
CA CYS A 123 5.93 21.18 9.98
C CYS A 123 6.05 20.65 8.54
N ILE A 124 5.61 19.42 8.27
CA ILE A 124 5.69 18.80 6.94
C ILE A 124 4.35 18.92 6.22
N PHE A 125 3.27 18.43 6.82
CA PHE A 125 1.99 18.30 6.13
C PHE A 125 1.22 19.61 6.03
N ILE A 126 1.41 20.57 6.94
CA ILE A 126 0.76 21.89 6.81
C ILE A 126 1.28 22.63 5.57
N PRO A 127 2.60 22.85 5.40
CA PRO A 127 3.09 23.54 4.21
C PRO A 127 2.82 22.75 2.92
N SER A 128 2.94 21.42 2.90
CA SER A 128 2.63 20.64 1.69
C SER A 128 1.17 20.83 1.22
N ARG A 129 0.23 20.92 2.17
CA ARG A 129 -1.19 21.12 1.91
C ARG A 129 -1.52 22.57 1.51
N LEU A 130 -0.88 23.55 2.15
CA LEU A 130 -1.08 24.97 1.85
C LEU A 130 -0.52 25.39 0.49
N LEU A 131 0.50 24.69 -0.05
CA LEU A 131 1.02 24.97 -1.40
C LEU A 131 -0.06 24.87 -2.48
N TRP A 132 -1.06 24.00 -2.31
CA TRP A 132 -2.17 23.87 -3.25
C TRP A 132 -3.09 25.10 -3.31
N LEU A 133 -3.03 25.99 -2.32
CA LEU A 133 -3.76 27.27 -2.38
C LEU A 133 -3.24 28.17 -3.51
N ILE A 134 -1.97 28.03 -3.91
CA ILE A 134 -1.37 28.78 -5.02
C ILE A 134 -2.07 28.46 -6.36
N LEU A 135 -2.63 27.26 -6.49
CA LEU A 135 -3.33 26.84 -7.70
C LEU A 135 -4.70 27.54 -7.87
N LEU A 136 -5.35 27.96 -6.78
CA LEU A 136 -6.66 28.60 -6.81
C LEU A 136 -6.70 29.92 -7.62
N PRO A 137 -5.81 30.91 -7.39
CA PRO A 137 -5.77 32.10 -8.23
C PRO A 137 -5.39 31.77 -9.68
N ALA A 138 -4.56 30.75 -9.92
CA ALA A 138 -4.19 30.34 -11.27
C ALA A 138 -5.39 29.79 -12.08
N ILE A 139 -6.26 29.00 -11.44
CA ILE A 139 -7.52 28.52 -12.05
C ILE A 139 -8.42 29.72 -12.44
N TRP A 140 -8.51 30.72 -11.57
CA TRP A 140 -9.30 31.93 -11.84
C TRP A 140 -8.71 32.77 -12.99
N LEU A 141 -7.37 32.88 -13.06
CA LEU A 141 -6.67 33.64 -14.11
C LEU A 141 -6.79 32.99 -15.50
N VAL A 142 -6.76 31.66 -15.58
CA VAL A 142 -7.04 30.94 -16.84
C VAL A 142 -8.47 31.15 -17.30
N THR A 143 -9.43 31.08 -16.38
CA THR A 143 -10.85 31.34 -16.70
C THR A 143 -11.06 32.76 -17.20
N SER A 144 -10.25 33.71 -16.70
CA SER A 144 -10.26 35.11 -17.12
C SER A 144 -9.40 35.39 -18.38
N SER A 145 -8.86 34.36 -19.03
CA SER A 145 -8.00 34.45 -20.23
C SER A 145 -6.71 35.28 -20.05
N HIS A 146 -6.22 35.45 -18.82
CA HIS A 146 -4.98 36.19 -18.55
C HIS A 146 -3.73 35.30 -18.65
N ILE A 147 -3.89 33.98 -18.55
CA ILE A 147 -2.84 32.96 -18.52
C ILE A 147 -3.28 31.80 -19.42
N THR A 148 -2.33 31.11 -20.05
CA THR A 148 -2.59 29.92 -20.87
C THR A 148 -2.80 28.65 -20.03
N GLY A 149 -3.58 27.69 -20.54
CA GLY A 149 -3.79 26.42 -19.83
C GLY A 149 -2.49 25.66 -19.54
N TYR A 150 -1.53 25.73 -20.47
CA TYR A 150 -0.22 25.11 -20.33
C TYR A 150 0.60 25.65 -19.15
N GLU A 151 0.57 26.96 -18.90
CA GLU A 151 1.26 27.56 -17.74
C GLU A 151 0.68 27.04 -16.41
N VAL A 152 -0.63 26.80 -16.35
CA VAL A 152 -1.27 26.20 -15.16
C VAL A 152 -0.91 24.73 -15.01
N VAL A 153 -0.78 23.98 -16.11
CA VAL A 153 -0.26 22.60 -16.06
C VAL A 153 1.15 22.57 -15.47
N GLN A 154 2.06 23.43 -15.95
CA GLN A 154 3.42 23.52 -15.42
C GLN A 154 3.47 23.93 -13.95
N LEU A 155 2.67 24.92 -13.56
CA LEU A 155 2.53 25.35 -12.17
C LEU A 155 2.02 24.21 -11.28
N THR A 156 1.01 23.46 -11.76
CA THR A 156 0.45 22.32 -11.02
C THR A 156 1.49 21.22 -10.82
N LEU A 157 2.28 20.89 -11.84
CA LEU A 157 3.38 19.94 -11.73
C LEU A 157 4.49 20.42 -10.78
N ALA A 158 4.80 21.72 -10.78
CA ALA A 158 5.76 22.31 -9.84
C ALA A 158 5.25 22.24 -8.39
N ILE A 159 3.98 22.58 -8.15
CA ILE A 159 3.33 22.44 -6.84
C ILE A 159 3.35 20.98 -6.40
N LEU A 160 2.99 20.05 -7.28
CA LEU A 160 3.00 18.62 -7.01
C LEU A 160 4.41 18.13 -6.61
N LEU A 161 5.45 18.54 -7.33
CA LEU A 161 6.83 18.19 -7.04
C LEU A 161 7.26 18.70 -5.66
N VAL A 162 7.07 19.98 -5.37
CA VAL A 162 7.47 20.59 -4.10
C VAL A 162 6.68 19.98 -2.94
N ALA A 163 5.36 19.81 -3.10
CA ALA A 163 4.52 19.18 -2.08
C ALA A 163 4.96 17.73 -1.80
N ASN A 164 5.23 16.94 -2.84
CA ASN A 164 5.73 15.57 -2.67
C ASN A 164 7.08 15.55 -1.96
N ILE A 165 8.02 16.45 -2.33
CA ILE A 165 9.35 16.53 -1.69
C ILE A 165 9.19 16.76 -0.19
N ILE A 166 8.35 17.71 0.21
CA ILE A 166 8.08 18.00 1.62
C ILE A 166 7.47 16.76 2.30
N GLU A 167 6.46 16.13 1.70
CA GLU A 167 5.80 14.96 2.29
C GLU A 167 6.69 13.71 2.36
N ALA A 168 7.68 13.57 1.50
CA ALA A 168 8.62 12.46 1.49
C ALA A 168 9.32 12.28 2.83
N PHE A 169 9.63 13.41 3.49
CA PHE A 169 10.23 13.42 4.82
C PHE A 169 9.30 12.83 5.89
N GLY A 170 7.97 12.89 5.69
CA GLY A 170 6.97 12.35 6.60
C GLY A 170 6.60 10.88 6.37
N ARG A 171 6.79 10.33 5.16
CA ARG A 171 6.29 8.99 4.79
C ARG A 171 6.80 7.86 5.69
N ALA A 172 8.13 7.70 5.80
CA ALA A 172 8.72 6.65 6.63
C ALA A 172 8.52 6.88 8.14
N PRO A 173 8.70 8.10 8.67
CA PRO A 173 8.38 8.39 10.07
C PRO A 173 6.92 8.10 10.44
N TRP A 174 5.95 8.35 9.56
CA TRP A 174 4.54 8.10 9.82
C TRP A 174 4.27 6.62 10.05
N LEU A 175 4.89 5.76 9.22
CA LEU A 175 4.81 4.31 9.40
C LEU A 175 5.43 3.89 10.74
N GLY A 176 6.57 4.48 11.12
CA GLY A 176 7.19 4.27 12.43
C GLY A 176 6.30 4.68 13.61
N TRP A 177 5.69 5.88 13.57
CA TRP A 177 4.78 6.35 14.62
C TRP A 177 3.56 5.43 14.75
N SER A 178 2.97 5.02 13.62
CA SER A 178 1.86 4.07 13.59
C SER A 178 2.24 2.71 14.18
N ALA A 179 3.45 2.21 13.90
CA ALA A 179 3.94 0.95 14.43
C ALA A 179 4.10 0.97 15.95
N VAL A 180 4.49 2.10 16.53
CA VAL A 180 4.59 2.27 17.99
C VAL A 180 3.21 2.40 18.64
N LEU A 181 2.28 3.12 18.01
CA LEU A 181 0.92 3.33 18.54
C LEU A 181 0.05 2.07 18.49
N VAL A 182 0.22 1.23 17.47
CA VAL A 182 -0.64 0.06 17.24
C VAL A 182 -0.04 -1.19 17.91
N PRO A 183 -0.70 -1.75 18.95
CA PRO A 183 -0.20 -2.94 19.64
C PRO A 183 -0.04 -4.12 18.68
N GLN A 184 1.06 -4.86 18.79
CA GLN A 184 1.41 -5.95 17.87
C GLN A 184 0.27 -6.97 17.66
N ARG A 185 -0.47 -7.34 18.72
CA ARG A 185 -1.59 -8.30 18.67
C ARG A 185 -2.80 -7.79 17.87
N LEU A 186 -2.94 -6.48 17.68
CA LEU A 186 -4.10 -5.85 17.06
C LEU A 186 -3.79 -5.24 15.68
N ARG A 187 -2.52 -5.28 15.23
CA ARG A 187 -2.08 -4.63 13.98
C ARG A 187 -2.90 -5.07 12.78
N GLY A 188 -3.02 -6.37 12.53
CA GLY A 188 -3.77 -6.90 11.38
C GLY A 188 -5.23 -6.45 11.37
N ARG A 189 -5.94 -6.61 12.51
CA ARG A 189 -7.35 -6.21 12.64
C ARG A 189 -7.54 -4.69 12.48
N TYR A 190 -6.68 -3.89 13.10
CA TYR A 190 -6.77 -2.44 13.05
C TYR A 190 -6.48 -1.90 11.64
N PHE A 191 -5.35 -2.28 11.04
CA PHE A 191 -4.97 -1.82 9.71
C PHE A 191 -5.91 -2.36 8.63
N GLY A 192 -6.41 -3.59 8.77
CA GLY A 192 -7.45 -4.13 7.90
C GLY A 192 -8.73 -3.29 7.94
N PHE A 193 -9.28 -3.03 9.13
CA PHE A 193 -10.47 -2.19 9.29
C PHE A 193 -10.25 -0.76 8.79
N ARG A 194 -9.12 -0.14 9.15
CA ARG A 194 -8.75 1.19 8.67
C ARG A 194 -8.68 1.20 7.14
N ASN A 195 -7.97 0.28 6.52
CA ASN A 195 -7.84 0.22 5.06
C ASN A 195 -9.19 -0.02 4.36
N SER A 196 -10.09 -0.81 4.95
CA SER A 196 -11.46 -0.95 4.43
C SER A 196 -12.23 0.38 4.46
N ILE A 197 -12.11 1.18 5.54
CA ILE A 197 -12.72 2.52 5.59
C ILE A 197 -12.12 3.43 4.51
N LEU A 198 -10.80 3.42 4.35
CA LEU A 198 -10.14 4.24 3.33
C LEU A 198 -10.55 3.83 1.90
N GLY A 199 -10.63 2.52 1.65
CA GLY A 199 -11.13 1.97 0.39
C GLY A 199 -12.57 2.41 0.10
N LEU A 200 -13.45 2.36 1.11
CA LEU A 200 -14.83 2.82 0.98
C LEU A 200 -14.90 4.33 0.69
N THR A 201 -14.06 5.10 1.37
CA THR A 201 -13.96 6.56 1.19
C THR A 201 -13.53 6.89 -0.24
N ASN A 202 -12.59 6.14 -0.83
CA ASN A 202 -12.21 6.33 -2.23
C ASN A 202 -13.30 5.86 -3.21
N LEU A 203 -13.88 4.68 -2.98
CA LEU A 203 -14.90 4.10 -3.85
C LEU A 203 -16.12 5.03 -4.00
N ILE A 204 -16.53 5.68 -2.91
CA ILE A 204 -17.67 6.61 -2.91
C ILE A 204 -17.20 8.04 -3.22
N GLY A 205 -16.07 8.45 -2.64
CA GLY A 205 -15.58 9.83 -2.72
C GLY A 205 -15.16 10.24 -4.12
N ILE A 206 -14.42 9.40 -4.86
CA ILE A 206 -13.94 9.76 -6.20
C ILE A 206 -15.09 10.05 -7.17
N PRO A 207 -16.12 9.17 -7.31
CA PRO A 207 -17.28 9.48 -8.15
C PRO A 207 -18.06 10.71 -7.69
N LEU A 208 -18.29 10.87 -6.38
CA LEU A 208 -19.01 12.04 -5.86
C LEU A 208 -18.27 13.34 -6.15
N LEU A 209 -16.95 13.36 -5.97
CA LEU A 209 -16.13 14.52 -6.27
C LEU A 209 -16.10 14.79 -7.78
N GLY A 210 -15.99 13.76 -8.62
CA GLY A 210 -16.08 13.88 -10.07
C GLY A 210 -17.42 14.46 -10.55
N LEU A 211 -18.54 13.99 -9.98
CA LEU A 211 -19.86 14.55 -10.24
C LEU A 211 -19.99 15.99 -9.74
N ALA A 212 -19.45 16.31 -8.56
CA ALA A 212 -19.45 17.67 -8.04
C ALA A 212 -18.66 18.65 -8.95
N VAL A 213 -17.57 18.19 -9.56
CA VAL A 213 -16.81 18.97 -10.56
C VAL A 213 -17.61 19.11 -11.86
N SER A 214 -18.17 18.03 -12.38
CA SER A 214 -18.88 18.01 -13.67
C SER A 214 -20.21 18.78 -13.64
N ALA A 215 -20.96 18.70 -12.54
CA ALA A 215 -22.24 19.39 -12.38
C ALA A 215 -22.08 20.87 -11.98
N TRP A 216 -20.85 21.38 -11.88
CA TRP A 216 -20.62 22.75 -11.43
C TRP A 216 -21.07 23.77 -12.49
N PRO A 217 -21.95 24.74 -12.15
CA PRO A 217 -22.50 25.69 -13.14
C PRO A 217 -21.46 26.56 -13.84
N GLY A 218 -20.32 26.79 -13.17
CA GLY A 218 -19.21 27.59 -13.69
C GLY A 218 -18.21 26.82 -14.56
N GLY A 219 -18.52 25.59 -14.94
CA GLY A 219 -17.63 24.71 -15.70
C GLY A 219 -16.71 23.86 -14.80
N THR A 220 -16.10 22.86 -15.43
CA THR A 220 -15.27 21.83 -14.78
C THR A 220 -14.02 22.41 -14.11
N LEU A 221 -13.34 23.39 -14.72
CA LEU A 221 -12.18 24.04 -14.11
C LEU A 221 -12.52 24.76 -12.79
N GLN A 222 -13.61 25.53 -12.77
CA GLN A 222 -14.05 26.21 -11.56
C GLN A 222 -14.56 25.21 -10.51
N GLY A 223 -15.27 24.17 -10.95
CA GLY A 223 -15.70 23.06 -10.08
C GLY A 223 -14.53 22.37 -9.40
N TYR A 224 -13.45 22.08 -10.13
CA TYR A 224 -12.23 21.51 -9.59
C TYR A 224 -11.58 22.44 -8.55
N GLY A 225 -11.54 23.76 -8.81
CA GLY A 225 -11.02 24.73 -7.83
C GLY A 225 -11.76 24.72 -6.50
N ILE A 226 -13.08 24.54 -6.51
CA ILE A 226 -13.90 24.49 -5.28
C ILE A 226 -13.69 23.17 -4.54
N VAL A 227 -13.65 22.07 -5.28
CA VAL A 227 -13.30 20.76 -4.72
C VAL A 227 -11.89 20.78 -4.13
N LEU A 228 -10.94 21.48 -4.76
CA LEU A 228 -9.59 21.66 -4.23
C LEU A 228 -9.59 22.43 -2.89
N VAL A 229 -10.38 23.51 -2.76
CA VAL A 229 -10.54 24.22 -1.47
C VAL A 229 -11.05 23.27 -0.38
N LEU A 230 -12.09 22.49 -0.69
CA LEU A 230 -12.62 21.47 0.23
C LEU A 230 -11.52 20.47 0.61
N GLY A 231 -10.75 19.98 -0.36
CA GLY A 231 -9.63 19.08 -0.15
C GLY A 231 -8.59 19.65 0.80
N ILE A 232 -8.18 20.91 0.62
CA ILE A 232 -7.21 21.59 1.48
C ILE A 232 -7.75 21.74 2.91
N ILE A 233 -9.02 22.10 3.08
CA ILE A 233 -9.66 22.20 4.41
C ILE A 233 -9.65 20.83 5.11
N LEU A 234 -10.08 19.78 4.42
CA LEU A 234 -10.06 18.41 4.96
C LEU A 234 -8.62 17.95 5.25
N GLY A 235 -7.68 18.35 4.41
CA GLY A 235 -6.25 18.20 4.67
C GLY A 235 -5.83 18.86 5.98
N ILE A 236 -6.18 20.12 6.23
CA ILE A 236 -5.79 20.77 7.49
C ILE A 236 -6.46 20.09 8.69
N ILE A 237 -7.74 19.67 8.57
CA ILE A 237 -8.45 18.91 9.60
C ILE A 237 -7.76 17.57 9.88
N SER A 238 -7.24 16.89 8.85
CA SER A 238 -6.44 15.67 9.00
C SER A 238 -5.23 15.90 9.90
N VAL A 239 -4.46 16.99 9.69
CA VAL A 239 -3.34 17.34 10.59
C VAL A 239 -3.87 17.66 12.00
N GLY A 240 -5.01 18.36 12.09
CA GLY A 240 -5.68 18.64 13.37
C GLY A 240 -6.00 17.38 14.18
N CYS A 241 -6.35 16.28 13.51
CA CYS A 241 -6.61 15.00 14.19
C CYS A 241 -5.37 14.46 14.93
N GLN A 242 -4.16 14.84 14.52
CA GLN A 242 -2.92 14.41 15.17
C GLN A 242 -2.79 14.97 16.60
N PHE A 243 -3.51 16.03 16.96
CA PHE A 243 -3.53 16.53 18.34
C PHE A 243 -4.17 15.55 19.33
N TRP A 244 -5.08 14.69 18.86
CA TRP A 244 -5.70 13.64 19.67
C TRP A 244 -4.93 12.32 19.64
N MET A 245 -3.79 12.27 18.94
CA MET A 245 -2.87 11.14 19.00
C MET A 245 -1.90 11.29 20.17
N THR A 246 -1.52 10.17 20.76
CA THR A 246 -0.48 10.13 21.79
C THR A 246 0.85 10.48 21.14
N ASP A 247 1.43 11.58 21.59
CA ASP A 247 2.72 12.02 21.12
C ASP A 247 3.84 11.28 21.85
N ILE A 248 4.81 10.85 21.08
CA ILE A 248 5.92 10.04 21.55
C ILE A 248 7.17 10.77 21.11
N ASN A 249 8.11 10.96 22.03
CA ASN A 249 9.40 11.54 21.69
C ASN A 249 10.25 10.47 20.98
N PRO A 250 10.59 10.65 19.69
CA PRO A 250 11.42 9.70 18.94
C PRO A 250 12.80 9.48 19.59
N GLN A 251 13.32 10.47 20.31
CA GLN A 251 14.60 10.36 21.02
C GLN A 251 14.52 9.42 22.22
N LEU A 252 13.37 9.29 22.88
CA LEU A 252 13.20 8.34 23.99
C LEU A 252 13.22 6.89 23.51
N LEU A 253 12.82 6.66 22.26
CA LEU A 253 12.98 5.36 21.60
C LEU A 253 14.45 5.00 21.35
N LYS A 254 15.37 6.00 21.37
CA LYS A 254 16.82 5.75 21.32
C LYS A 254 17.42 5.51 22.71
N VAL A 255 16.99 6.27 23.72
CA VAL A 255 17.61 6.30 25.07
C VAL A 255 17.18 5.13 25.94
N GLY A 256 15.95 4.62 25.79
CA GLY A 256 15.47 3.46 26.57
C GLY A 256 16.27 2.16 26.39
N ASP A 257 17.15 2.11 25.37
CA ASP A 257 17.91 0.92 24.96
C ASP A 257 19.45 1.14 24.97
N SER A 258 19.94 2.22 25.60
CA SER A 258 21.38 2.55 25.66
C SER A 258 22.14 1.87 26.82
N ASP A 259 21.90 0.58 27.07
CA ASP A 259 22.77 -0.25 27.93
C ASP A 259 23.94 -0.89 27.16
N THR A 260 24.07 -0.61 25.85
CA THR A 260 25.26 -0.98 25.08
C THR A 260 25.97 0.27 24.54
N SER A 261 27.15 0.49 25.11
CA SER A 261 28.19 1.46 24.79
C SER A 261 28.71 1.31 23.35
N GLN A 262 27.93 1.74 22.36
CA GLN A 262 28.50 2.11 21.07
C GLN A 262 28.00 3.49 20.63
N PRO A 263 28.91 4.42 20.29
CA PRO A 263 28.53 5.72 19.78
C PRO A 263 27.90 5.52 18.41
N GLN A 264 26.57 5.69 18.31
CA GLN A 264 25.90 5.75 17.01
C GLN A 264 26.41 7.01 16.28
N THR A 265 27.27 6.79 15.29
CA THR A 265 27.77 7.82 14.39
C THR A 265 26.59 8.56 13.75
N GLN A 266 26.69 9.89 13.67
CA GLN A 266 25.67 10.81 13.19
C GLN A 266 25.37 10.71 11.68
N GLY A 267 25.63 9.56 11.04
CA GLY A 267 25.41 9.28 9.62
C GLY A 267 24.27 8.28 9.38
N ILE A 268 23.95 8.04 8.11
CA ILE A 268 23.04 6.95 7.70
C ILE A 268 23.71 5.63 8.10
N ASP A 269 23.10 4.90 9.03
CA ASP A 269 23.61 3.59 9.46
C ASP A 269 23.43 2.58 8.32
N PHE A 270 24.54 2.16 7.72
CA PHE A 270 24.58 1.13 6.67
C PHE A 270 24.56 -0.30 7.22
N SER A 271 24.30 -0.50 8.51
CA SER A 271 24.17 -1.82 9.14
C SER A 271 23.16 -2.73 8.43
N PHE A 272 22.15 -2.17 7.76
CA PHE A 272 21.19 -2.91 6.94
C PHE A 272 21.84 -3.71 5.79
N LEU A 273 23.00 -3.29 5.28
CA LEU A 273 23.74 -4.04 4.25
C LEU A 273 24.30 -5.37 4.77
N LYS A 274 24.35 -5.55 6.09
CA LYS A 274 24.77 -6.81 6.71
C LYS A 274 23.60 -7.76 6.95
N ASP A 275 22.36 -7.27 6.86
CA ASP A 275 21.16 -8.10 6.98
C ASP A 275 20.84 -8.75 5.63
N ALA A 276 21.35 -9.97 5.45
CA ALA A 276 21.14 -10.75 4.23
C ALA A 276 19.66 -11.06 3.96
N ASN A 277 18.80 -11.13 4.99
CA ASN A 277 17.38 -11.37 4.80
C ASN A 277 16.68 -10.11 4.25
N PHE A 278 17.02 -8.95 4.82
CA PHE A 278 16.54 -7.66 4.33
C PHE A 278 16.99 -7.40 2.89
N LEU A 279 18.25 -7.68 2.55
CA LEU A 279 18.76 -7.48 1.18
C LEU A 279 18.01 -8.33 0.14
N LYS A 280 17.65 -9.58 0.47
CA LYS A 280 16.83 -10.43 -0.41
C LYS A 280 15.43 -9.84 -0.61
N PHE A 281 14.83 -9.33 0.46
CA PHE A 281 13.52 -8.68 0.40
C PHE A 281 13.57 -7.38 -0.42
N VAL A 282 14.61 -6.58 -0.25
CA VAL A 282 14.86 -5.37 -1.04
C VAL A 282 15.10 -5.70 -2.51
N LEU A 283 15.83 -6.77 -2.83
CA LEU A 283 16.01 -7.24 -4.20
C LEU A 283 14.67 -7.65 -4.84
N TYR A 284 13.83 -8.41 -4.11
CA TYR A 284 12.46 -8.71 -4.52
C TYR A 284 11.69 -7.42 -4.81
N LEU A 285 11.64 -6.48 -3.86
CA LEU A 285 10.93 -5.21 -4.01
C LEU A 285 11.43 -4.41 -5.22
N SER A 286 12.74 -4.39 -5.45
CA SER A 286 13.37 -3.67 -6.56
C SER A 286 12.88 -4.17 -7.90
N ILE A 287 12.97 -5.48 -8.13
CA ILE A 287 12.56 -6.09 -9.40
C ILE A 287 11.04 -6.00 -9.54
N TRP A 288 10.29 -6.24 -8.45
CA TRP A 288 8.84 -6.17 -8.43
C TRP A 288 8.32 -4.77 -8.78
N CYS A 289 8.83 -3.72 -8.12
CA CYS A 289 8.42 -2.34 -8.36
C CYS A 289 8.77 -1.89 -9.78
N PHE A 290 9.96 -2.23 -10.28
CA PHE A 290 10.33 -1.98 -11.68
C PHE A 290 9.35 -2.68 -12.64
N ALA A 291 9.12 -3.97 -12.44
CA ALA A 291 8.28 -4.81 -13.30
C ALA A 291 6.81 -4.37 -13.30
N VAL A 292 6.26 -3.93 -12.16
CA VAL A 292 4.90 -3.43 -12.08
C VAL A 292 4.78 -2.09 -12.81
N ASN A 293 5.70 -1.16 -12.53
CA ASN A 293 5.62 0.21 -13.02
C ASN A 293 5.96 0.37 -14.51
N ILE A 294 6.60 -0.64 -15.13
CA ILE A 294 6.83 -0.63 -16.59
C ILE A 294 5.52 -0.64 -17.40
N SER A 295 4.44 -1.22 -16.85
CA SER A 295 3.16 -1.36 -17.56
C SER A 295 1.98 -0.73 -16.83
N ALA A 296 2.05 -0.50 -15.52
CA ALA A 296 0.91 -0.07 -14.72
C ALA A 296 0.18 1.19 -15.26
N PRO A 297 0.88 2.27 -15.66
CA PRO A 297 0.21 3.46 -16.20
C PRO A 297 -0.47 3.20 -17.56
N PHE A 298 0.03 2.22 -18.32
CA PHE A 298 -0.40 1.97 -19.69
C PHE A 298 -1.65 1.10 -19.81
N PHE A 299 -2.10 0.43 -18.75
CA PHE A 299 -3.39 -0.28 -18.78
C PHE A 299 -4.56 0.69 -18.96
N ASN A 300 -4.51 1.84 -18.28
CA ASN A 300 -5.53 2.88 -18.44
C ASN A 300 -5.46 3.50 -19.84
N LEU A 301 -4.25 3.81 -20.30
CA LEU A 301 -4.02 4.34 -21.65
C LEU A 301 -4.53 3.37 -22.72
N TYR A 302 -4.27 2.07 -22.60
CA TYR A 302 -4.74 1.06 -23.55
C TYR A 302 -6.28 0.99 -23.62
N MET A 303 -6.98 1.11 -22.49
CA MET A 303 -8.46 1.13 -22.51
C MET A 303 -9.01 2.38 -23.20
N LEU A 304 -8.43 3.55 -22.92
CA LEU A 304 -8.91 4.82 -23.45
C LEU A 304 -8.53 5.02 -24.92
N ASP A 305 -7.28 4.75 -25.30
CA ASP A 305 -6.73 5.08 -26.62
C ASP A 305 -6.86 3.93 -27.63
N ASN A 306 -6.58 2.68 -27.23
CA ASN A 306 -6.61 1.55 -28.16
C ASN A 306 -7.98 0.87 -28.24
N LEU A 307 -8.73 0.82 -27.13
CA LEU A 307 -10.06 0.20 -27.07
C LEU A 307 -11.20 1.21 -27.20
N ASP A 308 -10.90 2.51 -27.20
CA ASP A 308 -11.87 3.61 -27.29
C ASP A 308 -12.99 3.52 -26.24
N ILE A 309 -12.63 3.06 -25.03
CA ILE A 309 -13.58 2.90 -23.92
C ILE A 309 -13.76 4.24 -23.22
N ASP A 310 -15.01 4.63 -23.00
CA ASP A 310 -15.34 5.83 -22.25
C ASP A 310 -14.80 5.80 -20.81
N ILE A 311 -14.33 6.96 -20.34
CA ILE A 311 -13.74 7.14 -19.01
C ILE A 311 -14.70 6.76 -17.87
N SER A 312 -16.02 6.90 -18.08
CA SER A 312 -17.04 6.51 -17.10
C SER A 312 -17.06 5.00 -16.89
N VAL A 313 -16.90 4.23 -17.97
CA VAL A 313 -16.86 2.77 -17.91
C VAL A 313 -15.57 2.29 -17.26
N VAL A 314 -14.43 2.91 -17.59
CA VAL A 314 -13.16 2.65 -16.93
C VAL A 314 -13.24 2.92 -15.43
N THR A 315 -13.92 4.00 -15.03
CA THR A 315 -14.18 4.32 -13.62
C THR A 315 -15.02 3.24 -12.93
N ILE A 316 -16.02 2.69 -13.61
CA ILE A 316 -16.80 1.55 -13.09
C ILE A 316 -15.90 0.34 -12.89
N TYR A 317 -15.04 -0.02 -13.85
CA TYR A 317 -14.10 -1.13 -13.70
C TYR A 317 -13.14 -0.94 -12.52
N HIS A 318 -12.60 0.26 -12.32
CA HIS A 318 -11.80 0.57 -11.13
C HIS A 318 -12.60 0.44 -9.83
N GLY A 319 -13.88 0.82 -9.85
CA GLY A 319 -14.82 0.59 -8.76
C GLY A 319 -14.98 -0.89 -8.42
N LEU A 320 -15.17 -1.75 -9.44
CA LEU A 320 -15.21 -3.20 -9.26
C LEU A 320 -13.93 -3.74 -8.64
N GLY A 321 -12.77 -3.30 -9.14
CA GLY A 321 -11.47 -3.71 -8.59
C GLY A 321 -11.29 -3.28 -7.14
N THR A 322 -11.71 -2.06 -6.79
CA THR A 322 -11.65 -1.56 -5.40
C THR A 322 -12.57 -2.37 -4.48
N GLY A 323 -13.79 -2.69 -4.93
CA GLY A 323 -14.71 -3.55 -4.19
C GLY A 323 -14.14 -4.96 -3.98
N ALA A 324 -13.54 -5.55 -5.01
CA ALA A 324 -12.88 -6.84 -4.93
C ALA A 324 -11.70 -6.82 -3.95
N ASN A 325 -10.88 -5.75 -3.97
CA ASN A 325 -9.77 -5.54 -3.04
C ASN A 325 -10.27 -5.56 -1.59
N MET A 326 -11.30 -4.77 -1.28
CA MET A 326 -11.86 -4.67 0.07
C MET A 326 -12.42 -6.00 0.59
N LEU A 327 -13.15 -6.75 -0.25
CA LEU A 327 -13.70 -8.06 0.11
C LEU A 327 -12.58 -9.07 0.34
N MET A 328 -11.58 -9.08 -0.55
CA MET A 328 -10.48 -10.03 -0.50
C MET A 328 -9.49 -9.75 0.64
N LEU A 329 -9.34 -8.50 1.10
CA LEU A 329 -8.53 -8.17 2.28
C LEU A 329 -8.93 -8.99 3.52
N LEU A 330 -10.22 -9.25 3.72
CA LEU A 330 -10.72 -10.07 4.83
C LEU A 330 -10.28 -11.54 4.72
N LEU A 331 -10.28 -12.08 3.49
CA LEU A 331 -9.88 -13.44 3.19
C LEU A 331 -8.37 -13.60 3.29
N TRP A 332 -7.62 -12.72 2.64
CA TRP A 332 -6.17 -12.73 2.66
C TRP A 332 -5.59 -12.44 4.04
N GLY A 333 -6.24 -11.61 4.85
CA GLY A 333 -5.81 -11.42 6.25
C GLY A 333 -5.88 -12.71 7.06
N LYS A 334 -7.00 -13.42 7.01
CA LYS A 334 -7.15 -14.71 7.71
C LYS A 334 -6.17 -15.76 7.18
N LEU A 335 -5.92 -15.76 5.86
CA LEU A 335 -5.01 -16.71 5.25
C LEU A 335 -3.55 -16.38 5.59
N ALA A 336 -3.15 -15.12 5.52
CA ALA A 336 -1.81 -14.64 5.89
C ALA A 336 -1.48 -15.00 7.34
N ASP A 337 -2.44 -14.86 8.25
CA ASP A 337 -2.27 -15.26 9.66
C ASP A 337 -2.08 -16.77 9.84
N ARG A 338 -2.63 -17.60 8.94
CA ARG A 338 -2.53 -19.07 8.99
C ARG A 338 -1.28 -19.62 8.29
N ILE A 339 -0.99 -19.15 7.07
CA ILE A 339 0.08 -19.72 6.24
C ILE A 339 1.37 -18.91 6.28
N GLY A 340 1.31 -17.63 6.67
CA GLY A 340 2.41 -16.66 6.59
C GLY A 340 2.30 -15.76 5.36
N ASN A 341 2.94 -14.59 5.43
CA ASN A 341 2.89 -13.57 4.38
C ASN A 341 3.73 -13.96 3.15
N ARG A 342 4.91 -14.55 3.34
CA ARG A 342 5.80 -14.99 2.26
C ARG A 342 5.18 -16.04 1.34
N PRO A 343 4.68 -17.19 1.83
CA PRO A 343 4.07 -18.19 0.94
C PRO A 343 2.83 -17.65 0.21
N LEU A 344 2.06 -16.78 0.88
CA LEU A 344 0.92 -16.13 0.25
C LEU A 344 1.35 -15.16 -0.86
N LEU A 345 2.41 -14.38 -0.66
CA LEU A 345 2.99 -13.52 -1.70
C LEU A 345 3.49 -14.31 -2.90
N LEU A 346 4.09 -15.49 -2.70
CA LEU A 346 4.54 -16.32 -3.81
C LEU A 346 3.35 -16.85 -4.62
N LEU A 347 2.31 -17.35 -3.95
CA LEU A 347 1.13 -17.89 -4.62
C LEU A 347 0.37 -16.81 -5.38
N VAL A 348 0.03 -15.70 -4.72
CA VAL A 348 -0.73 -14.61 -5.35
C VAL A 348 0.16 -13.84 -6.32
N GLY A 349 1.47 -13.76 -6.06
CA GLY A 349 2.44 -13.13 -6.95
C GLY A 349 2.50 -13.78 -8.32
N VAL A 350 2.40 -15.12 -8.42
CA VAL A 350 2.29 -15.81 -9.71
C VAL A 350 1.04 -15.36 -10.47
N LEU A 351 -0.10 -15.28 -9.78
CA LEU A 351 -1.35 -14.83 -10.38
C LEU A 351 -1.24 -13.38 -10.90
N VAL A 352 -0.63 -12.48 -10.13
CA VAL A 352 -0.37 -11.08 -10.53
C VAL A 352 0.63 -10.96 -11.68
N ALA A 353 1.58 -11.88 -11.77
CA ALA A 353 2.55 -11.92 -12.85
C ALA A 353 1.94 -12.42 -14.16
N VAL A 354 0.92 -13.29 -14.09
CA VAL A 354 0.15 -13.74 -15.26
C VAL A 354 -0.86 -12.68 -15.72
N THR A 355 -1.38 -11.82 -14.83
CA THR A 355 -2.41 -10.82 -15.17
C THR A 355 -2.09 -9.97 -16.41
N PRO A 356 -0.89 -9.37 -16.58
CA PRO A 356 -0.55 -8.63 -17.80
C PRO A 356 -0.65 -9.46 -19.08
N LEU A 357 -0.37 -10.77 -19.01
CA LEU A 357 -0.49 -11.66 -20.18
C LEU A 357 -1.96 -11.90 -20.56
N LEU A 358 -2.88 -11.87 -19.58
CA LEU A 358 -4.30 -12.00 -19.86
C LEU A 358 -4.86 -10.80 -20.63
N TRP A 359 -4.21 -9.63 -20.56
CA TRP A 359 -4.58 -8.47 -21.37
C TRP A 359 -4.32 -8.67 -22.88
N LEU A 360 -3.50 -9.64 -23.27
CA LEU A 360 -3.32 -10.02 -24.68
C LEU A 360 -4.59 -10.63 -25.29
N LEU A 361 -5.49 -11.13 -24.45
CA LEU A 361 -6.77 -11.72 -24.86
C LEU A 361 -7.89 -10.68 -24.96
N VAL A 362 -7.61 -9.42 -24.60
CA VAL A 362 -8.59 -8.33 -24.59
C VAL A 362 -8.53 -7.58 -25.91
N GLY A 363 -9.66 -7.58 -26.62
CA GLY A 363 -9.88 -6.78 -27.83
C GLY A 363 -11.05 -5.82 -27.69
N SER A 364 -11.42 -5.18 -28.80
CA SER A 364 -12.57 -4.25 -28.89
C SER A 364 -13.92 -4.97 -29.02
N ASP A 365 -13.97 -6.28 -28.78
CA ASP A 365 -15.17 -7.09 -28.91
C ASP A 365 -16.08 -7.03 -27.68
N GLN A 366 -17.35 -7.38 -27.86
CA GLN A 366 -18.36 -7.29 -26.83
C GLN A 366 -18.10 -8.24 -25.64
N ILE A 367 -17.41 -9.38 -25.86
CA ILE A 367 -17.06 -10.33 -24.79
C ILE A 367 -15.95 -9.72 -23.93
N SER A 368 -14.96 -9.09 -24.54
CA SER A 368 -13.91 -8.35 -23.85
C SER A 368 -14.48 -7.25 -22.96
N PHE A 369 -15.43 -6.47 -23.48
CA PHE A 369 -16.08 -5.38 -22.75
C PHE A 369 -16.92 -5.86 -21.55
N TRP A 370 -17.78 -6.86 -21.74
CA TRP A 370 -18.74 -7.26 -20.69
C TRP A 370 -18.21 -8.32 -19.72
N ILE A 371 -17.19 -9.10 -20.10
CA ILE A 371 -16.71 -10.25 -19.31
C ILE A 371 -15.24 -10.07 -18.94
N TRP A 372 -14.33 -9.95 -19.91
CA TRP A 372 -12.90 -9.98 -19.62
C TRP A 372 -12.43 -8.76 -18.83
N LEU A 373 -12.79 -7.55 -19.24
CA LEU A 373 -12.34 -6.33 -18.55
C LEU A 373 -12.85 -6.25 -17.10
N PRO A 374 -14.13 -6.49 -16.79
CA PRO A 374 -14.60 -6.63 -15.41
C PRO A 374 -13.84 -7.70 -14.62
N LEU A 375 -13.67 -8.89 -15.21
CA LEU A 375 -12.98 -10.00 -14.55
C LEU A 375 -11.52 -9.65 -14.23
N LEU A 376 -10.80 -9.02 -15.16
CA LEU A 376 -9.42 -8.60 -14.97
C LEU A 376 -9.29 -7.55 -13.87
N HIS A 377 -10.26 -6.63 -13.75
CA HIS A 377 -10.25 -5.62 -12.68
C HIS A 377 -10.58 -6.24 -11.32
N VAL A 378 -11.54 -7.17 -11.24
CA VAL A 378 -11.84 -7.94 -10.02
C VAL A 378 -10.63 -8.78 -9.61
N LEU A 379 -9.98 -9.46 -10.55
CA LEU A 379 -8.77 -10.23 -10.33
C LEU A 379 -7.62 -9.34 -9.85
N ALA A 380 -7.38 -8.21 -10.52
CA ALA A 380 -6.34 -7.26 -10.16
C ALA A 380 -6.58 -6.68 -8.76
N GLY A 381 -7.79 -6.23 -8.47
CA GLY A 381 -8.16 -5.69 -7.15
C GLY A 381 -8.01 -6.73 -6.05
N GLY A 382 -8.55 -7.94 -6.27
CA GLY A 382 -8.49 -9.04 -5.32
C GLY A 382 -7.07 -9.51 -5.04
N THR A 383 -6.21 -9.56 -6.05
CA THR A 383 -4.80 -9.98 -5.89
C THR A 383 -3.92 -8.89 -5.29
N TRP A 384 -4.11 -7.62 -5.66
CA TRP A 384 -3.37 -6.49 -5.07
C TRP A 384 -3.58 -6.38 -3.56
N ALA A 385 -4.79 -6.69 -3.08
CA ALA A 385 -5.07 -6.75 -1.63
C ALA A 385 -4.09 -7.67 -0.88
N ALA A 386 -3.77 -8.84 -1.45
CA ALA A 386 -2.82 -9.75 -0.85
C ALA A 386 -1.38 -9.23 -0.95
N ILE A 387 -0.98 -8.69 -2.10
CA ILE A 387 0.36 -8.15 -2.32
C ILE A 387 0.66 -7.03 -1.34
N ASP A 388 -0.23 -6.06 -1.22
CA ASP A 388 -0.06 -4.91 -0.33
C ASP A 388 -0.01 -5.34 1.13
N LEU A 389 -0.98 -6.16 1.57
CA LEU A 389 -1.06 -6.64 2.94
C LEU A 389 0.20 -7.42 3.34
N CYS A 390 0.56 -8.41 2.53
CA CYS A 390 1.63 -9.33 2.87
C CYS A 390 3.01 -8.69 2.72
N THR A 391 3.20 -7.80 1.74
CA THR A 391 4.47 -7.05 1.59
C THR A 391 4.69 -6.13 2.78
N ASN A 392 3.66 -5.39 3.22
CA ASN A 392 3.76 -4.54 4.40
C ASN A 392 4.00 -5.34 5.69
N ASN A 393 3.29 -6.45 5.86
CA ASN A 393 3.49 -7.34 7.01
C ASN A 393 4.89 -7.96 7.04
N LEU A 394 5.38 -8.42 5.89
CA LEU A 394 6.71 -9.00 5.76
C LEU A 394 7.79 -7.94 6.04
N MET A 395 7.62 -6.72 5.51
CA MET A 395 8.50 -5.59 5.81
C MET A 395 8.55 -5.28 7.31
N MET A 396 7.38 -5.23 7.97
CA MET A 396 7.29 -5.04 9.44
C MET A 396 7.91 -6.19 10.23
N GLY A 397 7.86 -7.42 9.71
CA GLY A 397 8.41 -8.62 10.35
C GLY A 397 9.92 -8.76 10.18
N ILE A 398 10.49 -8.29 9.07
CA ILE A 398 11.93 -8.30 8.80
C ILE A 398 12.62 -7.15 9.54
N ALA A 399 12.01 -5.96 9.54
CA ALA A 399 12.63 -4.78 10.10
C ALA A 399 12.79 -4.88 11.64
N PRO A 400 14.02 -4.82 12.18
CA PRO A 400 14.24 -4.83 13.62
C PRO A 400 13.50 -3.67 14.28
N LEU A 401 12.84 -3.92 15.43
CA LEU A 401 12.07 -2.90 16.15
C LEU A 401 12.86 -1.61 16.40
N ARG A 402 14.18 -1.73 16.63
CA ARG A 402 15.13 -0.63 16.86
C ARG A 402 15.39 0.26 15.63
N TYR A 403 15.26 -0.28 14.42
CA TYR A 403 15.66 0.38 13.17
C TYR A 403 14.54 0.43 12.12
N GLN A 404 13.27 0.22 12.51
CA GLN A 404 12.15 0.12 11.58
C GLN A 404 12.05 1.30 10.61
N SER A 405 12.21 2.54 11.11
CA SER A 405 12.15 3.74 10.29
C SER A 405 13.21 3.74 9.18
N SER A 406 14.46 3.33 9.49
CA SER A 406 15.55 3.25 8.52
C SER A 406 15.30 2.15 7.47
N TYR A 407 14.87 0.96 7.91
CA TYR A 407 14.58 -0.16 7.01
C TYR A 407 13.43 0.18 6.05
N PHE A 408 12.34 0.76 6.57
CA PHE A 408 11.20 1.21 5.76
C PHE A 408 11.60 2.29 4.77
N ALA A 409 12.43 3.23 5.22
CA ALA A 409 12.87 4.31 4.36
C ALA A 409 13.77 3.84 3.21
N ILE A 410 14.68 2.90 3.46
CA ILE A 410 15.53 2.32 2.42
C ILE A 410 14.70 1.48 1.44
N ALA A 411 13.80 0.64 1.97
CA ALA A 411 12.89 -0.15 1.14
C ALA A 411 12.02 0.76 0.26
N GLY A 412 11.46 1.84 0.83
CA GLY A 412 10.67 2.83 0.10
C GLY A 412 11.48 3.60 -0.94
N ALA A 413 12.71 4.02 -0.62
CA ALA A 413 13.61 4.69 -1.57
C ALA A 413 13.94 3.81 -2.77
N ILE A 414 14.28 2.53 -2.51
CA ILE A 414 14.62 1.59 -3.57
C ILE A 414 13.40 1.24 -4.41
N ALA A 415 12.24 0.98 -3.79
CA ALA A 415 10.97 0.78 -4.49
C ALA A 415 10.60 1.98 -5.36
N GLY A 416 10.84 3.20 -4.86
CA GLY A 416 10.62 4.44 -5.60
C GLY A 416 11.50 4.63 -6.82
N ILE A 417 12.83 4.49 -6.65
CA ILE A 417 13.78 4.61 -7.77
C ILE A 417 13.49 3.57 -8.83
N THR A 418 13.34 2.30 -8.42
CA THR A 418 13.09 1.20 -9.35
C THR A 418 11.73 1.33 -10.03
N GLY A 419 10.71 1.81 -9.32
CA GLY A 419 9.42 2.18 -9.89
C GLY A 419 9.54 3.28 -10.94
N ALA A 420 10.23 4.38 -10.63
CA ALA A 420 10.46 5.49 -11.56
C ALA A 420 11.24 5.07 -12.80
N MET A 421 12.27 4.22 -12.63
CA MET A 421 12.99 3.59 -13.74
C MET A 421 12.04 2.74 -14.59
N GLY A 422 11.16 1.97 -13.96
CA GLY A 422 10.13 1.19 -14.64
C GLY A 422 9.24 2.05 -15.51
N ILE A 423 8.66 3.14 -14.95
CA ILE A 423 7.81 4.08 -15.70
C ILE A 423 8.60 4.65 -16.88
N THR A 424 9.82 5.13 -16.66
CA THR A 424 10.64 5.76 -17.72
C THR A 424 10.94 4.80 -18.86
N VAL A 425 11.36 3.58 -18.52
CA VAL A 425 11.64 2.53 -19.52
C VAL A 425 10.36 2.14 -20.24
N GLY A 426 9.25 1.98 -19.52
CA GLY A 426 7.93 1.69 -20.09
C GLY A 426 7.48 2.75 -21.09
N SER A 427 7.59 4.03 -20.72
CA SER A 427 7.26 5.17 -21.59
C SER A 427 8.11 5.21 -22.85
N PHE A 428 9.42 4.99 -22.74
CA PHE A 428 10.29 4.94 -23.90
C PHE A 428 9.91 3.79 -24.83
N LEU A 429 9.76 2.58 -24.28
CA LEU A 429 9.38 1.39 -25.04
C LEU A 429 8.00 1.51 -25.70
N ALA A 430 7.04 2.21 -25.07
CA ALA A 430 5.71 2.45 -25.63
C ALA A 430 5.74 3.28 -26.93
N THR A 431 6.80 4.08 -27.13
CA THR A 431 6.96 4.95 -28.32
C THR A 431 7.71 4.28 -29.47
N LEU A 432 8.31 3.10 -29.27
CA LEU A 432 9.10 2.44 -30.30
C LEU A 432 8.19 1.76 -31.35
N PRO A 433 8.34 2.07 -32.65
CA PRO A 433 7.63 1.37 -33.70
C PRO A 433 8.18 -0.06 -33.84
N GLY A 434 7.31 -1.07 -33.67
CA GLY A 434 7.61 -2.48 -34.01
C GLY A 434 7.65 -3.49 -32.87
N VAL A 435 7.59 -3.07 -31.59
CA VAL A 435 7.57 -4.00 -30.44
C VAL A 435 6.13 -4.21 -29.93
N ALA A 436 5.23 -4.82 -30.71
CA ALA A 436 3.85 -5.15 -30.29
C ALA A 436 3.05 -4.04 -29.55
N GLY A 437 3.47 -2.78 -29.63
CA GLY A 437 2.96 -1.66 -28.84
C GLY A 437 2.90 -1.93 -27.33
N LEU A 438 1.80 -1.48 -26.71
CA LEU A 438 1.53 -1.66 -25.29
C LEU A 438 1.41 -3.14 -24.87
N LEU A 439 1.01 -4.02 -25.79
CA LEU A 439 0.88 -5.45 -25.51
C LEU A 439 2.26 -6.11 -25.28
N GLY A 440 3.30 -5.68 -26.01
CA GLY A 440 4.68 -6.13 -25.78
C GLY A 440 5.19 -5.72 -24.40
N LEU A 441 4.83 -4.53 -23.94
CA LEU A 441 5.11 -4.06 -22.58
C LEU A 441 4.43 -4.92 -21.52
N PHE A 442 3.20 -5.37 -21.76
CA PHE A 442 2.48 -6.24 -20.84
C PHE A 442 3.17 -7.60 -20.72
N VAL A 443 3.64 -8.17 -21.83
CA VAL A 443 4.46 -9.40 -21.81
C VAL A 443 5.73 -9.22 -21.00
N LEU A 444 6.48 -8.15 -21.27
CA LEU A 444 7.71 -7.85 -20.54
C LEU A 444 7.45 -7.67 -19.03
N SER A 445 6.39 -6.95 -18.66
CA SER A 445 5.98 -6.80 -17.26
C SER A 445 5.68 -8.16 -16.61
N GLY A 446 4.91 -9.03 -17.28
CA GLY A 446 4.58 -10.35 -16.75
C GLY A 446 5.81 -11.22 -16.49
N LEU A 447 6.75 -11.26 -17.44
CA LEU A 447 8.01 -12.02 -17.31
C LEU A 447 8.88 -11.47 -16.17
N LEU A 448 9.02 -10.15 -16.06
CA LEU A 448 9.81 -9.53 -14.99
C LEU A 448 9.16 -9.72 -13.61
N ARG A 449 7.82 -9.71 -13.53
CA ARG A 449 7.10 -10.03 -12.28
C ARG A 449 7.33 -11.48 -11.86
N MET A 450 7.34 -12.42 -12.80
CA MET A 450 7.71 -13.82 -12.51
C MET A 450 9.15 -13.92 -11.99
N ALA A 451 10.09 -13.22 -12.63
CA ALA A 451 11.49 -13.18 -12.19
C ALA A 451 11.66 -12.57 -10.78
N ALA A 452 10.86 -11.57 -10.43
CA ALA A 452 10.88 -10.95 -9.10
C ALA A 452 10.54 -11.94 -7.98
N LEU A 453 9.73 -12.98 -8.25
CA LEU A 453 9.38 -13.97 -7.23
C LEU A 453 10.56 -14.86 -6.83
N VAL A 454 11.62 -14.96 -7.64
CA VAL A 454 12.80 -15.79 -7.34
C VAL A 454 13.52 -15.32 -6.07
N PRO A 455 13.93 -14.04 -5.91
CA PRO A 455 14.46 -13.53 -4.65
C PRO A 455 13.54 -13.76 -3.45
N LEU A 456 12.22 -13.66 -3.64
CA LEU A 456 11.23 -13.80 -2.56
C LEU A 456 11.22 -15.21 -1.95
N VAL A 457 11.52 -16.25 -2.74
CA VAL A 457 11.65 -17.63 -2.23
C VAL A 457 12.71 -17.73 -1.12
N PHE A 458 13.78 -16.93 -1.22
CA PHE A 458 14.91 -16.97 -0.29
C PHE A 458 14.75 -16.06 0.92
N VAL A 459 13.72 -15.22 0.96
CA VAL A 459 13.37 -14.41 2.12
C VAL A 459 12.88 -15.33 3.23
N GLN A 460 13.27 -15.04 4.47
CA GLN A 460 12.88 -15.80 5.65
C GLN A 460 11.84 -15.02 6.46
N GLU A 461 10.76 -15.70 6.82
CA GLU A 461 9.70 -15.19 7.69
C GLU A 461 9.58 -16.10 8.91
N GLN A 462 9.78 -15.54 10.11
CA GLN A 462 9.88 -16.29 11.37
C GLN A 462 8.62 -17.10 11.75
N ARG A 463 7.45 -16.77 11.18
CA ARG A 463 6.16 -17.42 11.50
C ARG A 463 5.46 -18.06 10.30
N SER A 464 6.18 -18.35 9.22
CA SER A 464 5.58 -18.93 8.00
C SER A 464 5.61 -20.44 7.96
N ILE A 465 4.59 -21.04 7.31
CA ILE A 465 4.61 -22.46 6.95
C ILE A 465 5.71 -22.69 5.89
N PRO A 466 6.51 -23.77 5.99
CA PRO A 466 7.48 -24.13 4.96
C PRO A 466 6.80 -24.34 3.59
N LEU A 467 7.43 -23.84 2.52
CA LEU A 467 6.87 -23.92 1.15
C LEU A 467 6.58 -25.36 0.69
N GLY A 468 7.37 -26.34 1.16
CA GLY A 468 7.14 -27.76 0.87
C GLY A 468 5.85 -28.31 1.49
N GLN A 469 5.44 -27.82 2.67
CA GLN A 469 4.16 -28.20 3.28
C GLN A 469 2.99 -27.52 2.56
N LEU A 470 3.14 -26.26 2.13
CA LEU A 470 2.14 -25.57 1.33
C LEU A 470 1.88 -26.29 -0.01
N MET A 471 2.94 -26.69 -0.72
CA MET A 471 2.80 -27.43 -1.98
C MET A 471 2.12 -28.79 -1.79
N ARG A 472 2.39 -29.50 -0.70
CA ARG A 472 1.69 -30.76 -0.36
C ARG A 472 0.20 -30.55 -0.03
N PHE A 473 -0.16 -29.40 0.52
CA PHE A 473 -1.56 -29.06 0.79
C PHE A 473 -2.33 -28.68 -0.47
N LEU A 474 -1.71 -27.92 -1.39
CA LEU A 474 -2.33 -27.48 -2.65
C LEU A 474 -2.39 -28.59 -3.70
N PHE A 475 -1.35 -29.44 -3.74
CA PHE A 475 -1.25 -30.60 -4.60
C PHE A 475 -1.01 -31.83 -3.73
N PRO A 476 -2.07 -32.41 -3.13
CA PRO A 476 -1.93 -33.67 -2.42
C PRO A 476 -1.49 -34.74 -3.41
N MET A 477 -0.18 -34.98 -3.52
CA MET A 477 0.32 -36.16 -4.20
C MET A 477 -0.21 -37.36 -3.43
N LYS A 478 -1.13 -38.09 -4.05
CA LYS A 478 -1.58 -39.40 -3.59
C LYS A 478 -0.31 -40.23 -3.43
N GLN A 479 0.12 -40.47 -2.18
CA GLN A 479 1.20 -41.41 -1.94
C GLN A 479 0.75 -42.73 -2.55
N SER A 480 1.50 -43.23 -3.54
CA SER A 480 1.38 -44.63 -3.94
C SER A 480 1.51 -45.43 -2.66
N THR A 481 0.44 -46.13 -2.30
CA THR A 481 0.46 -47.15 -1.28
C THR A 481 1.38 -48.22 -1.85
N ASP A 482 2.66 -48.17 -1.50
CA ASP A 482 3.54 -49.30 -1.72
C ASP A 482 2.91 -50.46 -0.94
N LEU A 483 2.40 -51.42 -1.71
CA LEU A 483 1.99 -52.73 -1.23
C LEU A 483 3.21 -53.37 -0.58
N ILE A 484 3.34 -53.20 0.72
CA ILE A 484 4.08 -54.13 1.56
C ILE A 484 3.18 -55.36 1.66
N GLU A 485 3.22 -56.21 0.63
CA GLU A 485 2.89 -57.62 0.80
C GLU A 485 4.05 -58.25 1.57
N VAL A 486 3.84 -58.39 2.88
CA VAL A 486 4.53 -59.37 3.71
C VAL A 486 3.62 -60.59 3.76
N GLU A 487 4.20 -61.71 3.32
CA GLU A 487 3.74 -63.11 3.31
C GLU A 487 2.68 -63.55 2.30
#